data_AF-A0A4Q5X5I8-F1
#
_entry.id   AF-A0A4Q5X5I8-F1
#
_cell.length_a   1.000
_cell.length_b   1.000
_cell.length_c   1.000
_cell.angle_alpha   90.00
_cell.angle_beta   90.00
_cell.angle_gamma   90.00
#
_symmetry.space_group_name_H-M   'P 1'
#
loop_
_entity.id
_entity.type
_entity.pdbx_description
1 polymer ?
#
loop_
_entity_poly.entity_id
_entity_poly.type
_entity_poly.pdbx_seq_one_letter_code
_entity_poly.pdbx_strand_id
1 'polypeptide(L)'
;MNTTDYQQGAACGACVEASYSGRKVVLTIVDECPVSTNPLCQKGHIDLSRKAIRQLEPNGNMENLKGVSWKYVKCPASGNVKARLHPNQNANWQPVVIENGLFPMKSVTLNGKNAARAGNTQGGNAWVAEGQKTPYTVRATDVNGNTITFSYGDTNLKDVGQQFMCQ
;
A
#
# COMPACT_ATOMS: atom_id res chain seq x y z
N MET A 1 2.55 -2.63 10.37
CA MET A 1 3.80 -3.31 9.92
C MET A 1 5.00 -2.55 10.46
N ASN A 2 6.07 -3.23 10.90
CA ASN A 2 7.25 -2.52 11.42
C ASN A 2 7.84 -1.48 10.45
N THR A 3 8.52 -0.46 10.97
CA THR A 3 9.07 0.66 10.19
C THR A 3 9.94 0.24 9.01
N THR A 4 10.84 -0.74 9.21
CA THR A 4 11.76 -1.19 8.16
C THR A 4 11.01 -1.81 6.98
N ASP A 5 10.06 -2.69 7.26
CA ASP A 5 9.31 -3.40 6.22
C ASP A 5 8.14 -2.56 5.66
N TYR A 6 7.67 -1.53 6.40
CA TYR A 6 6.68 -0.57 5.92
C TYR A 6 7.22 0.34 4.81
N GLN A 7 8.54 0.53 4.75
CA GLN A 7 9.26 1.22 3.67
C GLN A 7 8.68 2.61 3.35
N GLN A 8 8.49 3.46 4.36
CA GLN A 8 7.95 4.82 4.19
C GLN A 8 6.61 4.84 3.44
N GLY A 9 5.70 3.92 3.78
CA GLY A 9 4.40 3.78 3.13
C GLY A 9 4.42 2.97 1.84
N ALA A 10 5.58 2.48 1.39
CA ALA A 10 5.63 1.67 0.17
C ALA A 10 4.90 0.33 0.27
N ALA A 11 4.82 -0.22 1.48
CA ALA A 11 4.05 -1.42 1.75
C ALA A 11 2.54 -1.14 1.92
N CYS A 12 2.11 0.12 2.09
CA CYS A 12 0.71 0.47 2.31
C CYS A 12 -0.18 0.00 1.13
N GLY A 13 -1.29 -0.67 1.45
CA GLY A 13 -2.22 -1.24 0.48
C GLY A 13 -1.81 -2.60 -0.07
N ALA A 14 -0.56 -3.04 0.11
CA ALA A 14 -0.15 -4.38 -0.31
C ALA A 14 -0.75 -5.47 0.60
N CYS A 15 -0.84 -6.69 0.07
CA CYS A 15 -1.36 -7.83 0.82
C CYS A 15 -0.27 -8.82 1.20
N VAL A 16 -0.41 -9.40 2.38
CA VAL A 16 0.49 -10.43 2.92
C VAL A 16 -0.30 -11.62 3.43
N GLU A 17 0.23 -12.83 3.26
CA GLU A 17 -0.24 -14.02 3.97
C GLU A 17 0.56 -14.14 5.26
N ALA A 18 -0.10 -13.95 6.41
CA ALA A 18 0.47 -14.26 7.71
C ALA A 18 0.19 -15.71 8.08
N SER A 19 1.19 -16.40 8.61
CA SER A 19 1.15 -17.82 8.96
C SER A 19 1.61 -18.04 10.41
N TYR A 20 0.85 -18.85 11.16
CA TYR A 20 1.18 -19.25 12.53
C TYR A 20 0.54 -20.61 12.85
N SER A 21 1.33 -21.54 13.39
CA SER A 21 0.86 -22.88 13.81
C SER A 21 -0.03 -23.59 12.78
N GLY A 22 0.38 -23.57 11.51
CA GLY A 22 -0.35 -24.18 10.39
C GLY A 22 -1.56 -23.39 9.86
N ARG A 23 -1.99 -22.33 10.56
CA ARG A 23 -3.07 -21.44 10.11
C ARG A 23 -2.53 -20.27 9.29
N LYS A 24 -3.39 -19.76 8.41
CA LYS A 24 -3.05 -18.71 7.45
C LYS A 24 -4.17 -17.68 7.33
N VAL A 25 -3.80 -16.42 7.16
CA VAL A 25 -4.73 -15.33 6.88
C VAL A 25 -4.11 -14.34 5.90
N VAL A 26 -4.87 -13.91 4.90
CA VAL A 26 -4.47 -12.82 4.00
C VAL A 26 -4.90 -11.49 4.61
N LEU A 27 -3.96 -10.55 4.67
CA LEU A 27 -4.09 -9.25 5.32
C LEU A 27 -3.72 -8.15 4.35
N THR A 28 -4.34 -6.98 4.49
CA THR A 28 -3.91 -5.75 3.83
C THR A 28 -3.09 -4.92 4.82
N ILE A 29 -1.95 -4.40 4.38
CA ILE A 29 -1.11 -3.50 5.17
C ILE A 29 -1.76 -2.12 5.13
N VAL A 30 -2.25 -1.66 6.29
CA VAL A 30 -2.97 -0.39 6.40
C VAL A 30 -2.27 0.64 7.29
N ASP A 31 -1.29 0.21 8.09
CA ASP A 31 -0.64 1.08 9.07
C ASP A 31 0.81 0.66 9.37
N GLU A 32 1.58 1.62 9.83
CA GLU A 32 2.90 1.43 10.41
C GLU A 32 2.78 1.04 11.88
N CYS A 33 3.70 0.19 12.36
CA CYS A 33 3.95 0.02 13.77
C CYS A 33 5.38 0.48 14.07
N PRO A 34 5.57 1.71 14.56
CA PRO A 34 6.90 2.24 14.79
C PRO A 34 7.56 1.65 16.03
N VAL A 35 8.82 1.22 15.91
CA VAL A 35 9.62 0.70 17.05
C VAL A 35 9.78 1.73 18.17
N SER A 36 9.77 3.02 17.83
CA SER A 36 9.85 4.14 18.78
C SER A 36 8.64 4.24 19.71
N THR A 37 7.50 3.68 19.31
CA THR A 37 6.24 3.68 20.08
C THR A 37 5.85 2.29 20.57
N ASN A 38 6.35 1.24 19.92
CA ASN A 38 6.14 -0.15 20.29
C ASN A 38 7.43 -0.96 20.07
N PRO A 39 8.21 -1.24 21.14
CA PRO A 39 9.50 -1.95 21.04
C PRO A 39 9.43 -3.35 20.44
N LEU A 40 8.24 -3.97 20.37
CA LEU A 40 8.03 -5.26 19.73
C LEU A 40 8.07 -5.16 18.20
N CYS A 41 7.83 -3.98 17.64
CA CYS A 41 7.77 -3.75 16.20
C CYS A 41 9.15 -3.59 15.55
N GLN A 42 9.99 -4.59 15.78
CA GLN A 42 11.29 -4.76 15.12
C GLN A 42 11.11 -5.32 13.71
N LYS A 43 12.19 -5.36 12.91
CA LYS A 43 12.17 -5.91 11.56
C LYS A 43 11.56 -7.32 11.54
N GLY A 44 10.70 -7.59 10.57
CA GLY A 44 9.93 -8.83 10.45
C GLY A 44 8.65 -8.86 11.28
N HIS A 45 8.45 -7.98 12.27
CA HIS A 45 7.23 -7.95 13.07
C HIS A 45 6.04 -7.39 12.25
N ILE A 46 4.90 -8.08 12.34
CA ILE A 46 3.62 -7.62 11.81
C ILE A 46 2.63 -7.48 12.97
N ASP A 47 2.15 -6.26 13.19
CA ASP A 47 1.12 -5.99 14.19
C ASP A 47 -0.27 -6.29 13.60
N LEU A 48 -1.01 -7.17 14.26
CA LEU A 48 -2.21 -7.81 13.73
C LEU A 48 -3.47 -7.22 14.36
N SER A 49 -4.49 -6.97 13.54
CA SER A 49 -5.82 -6.65 14.07
C SER A 49 -6.36 -7.79 14.93
N ARG A 50 -7.22 -7.49 15.91
CA ARG A 50 -7.89 -8.51 16.74
C ARG A 50 -8.64 -9.57 15.90
N LYS A 51 -9.16 -9.20 14.73
CA LYS A 51 -9.81 -10.12 13.79
C LYS A 51 -8.81 -11.09 13.16
N ALA A 52 -7.63 -10.62 12.78
CA ALA A 52 -6.55 -11.45 12.25
C ALA A 52 -5.97 -12.37 13.33
N ILE A 53 -5.77 -11.84 14.55
CA ILE A 53 -5.34 -12.62 15.72
C ILE A 53 -6.26 -13.82 15.92
N ARG A 54 -7.59 -13.62 15.96
CA ARG A 54 -8.54 -14.73 16.15
C ARG A 54 -8.56 -15.77 15.01
N GLN A 55 -8.09 -15.42 13.81
CA GLN A 55 -7.95 -16.38 12.72
C GLN A 55 -6.69 -17.23 12.84
N LEU A 56 -5.62 -16.68 13.42
CA LEU A 56 -4.36 -17.39 13.64
C LEU A 56 -4.31 -18.11 15.00
N GLU A 57 -4.86 -17.49 16.04
CA GLU A 57 -4.99 -18.03 17.40
C GLU A 57 -6.45 -17.84 17.89
N PRO A 58 -7.31 -18.86 17.75
CA PRO A 58 -8.75 -18.78 18.05
C PRO A 58 -9.09 -18.36 19.48
N ASN A 59 -8.20 -18.63 20.45
CA ASN A 59 -8.37 -18.17 21.83
C ASN A 59 -8.13 -16.65 21.97
N GLY A 60 -7.62 -16.00 20.93
CA GLY A 60 -7.33 -14.57 20.91
C GLY A 60 -6.10 -14.17 21.73
N ASN A 61 -5.33 -15.12 22.26
CA ASN A 61 -4.15 -14.82 23.07
C ASN A 61 -2.98 -14.35 22.20
N MET A 62 -2.66 -13.06 22.29
CA MET A 62 -1.57 -12.44 21.55
C MET A 62 -0.19 -12.93 22.00
N GLU A 63 -0.05 -13.37 23.26
CA GLU A 63 1.23 -13.86 23.79
C GLU A 63 1.69 -15.15 23.10
N ASN A 64 0.75 -15.90 22.51
CA ASN A 64 1.05 -17.12 21.77
C ASN A 64 1.63 -16.82 20.38
N LEU A 65 1.33 -15.65 19.79
CA LEU A 65 1.69 -15.29 18.41
C LEU A 65 3.18 -14.95 18.21
N LYS A 66 4.06 -15.51 19.04
CA LYS A 66 5.51 -15.50 18.83
C LYS A 66 5.83 -16.36 17.62
N GLY A 67 6.57 -15.80 16.66
CA GLY A 67 6.97 -16.52 15.43
C GLY A 67 5.94 -16.51 14.30
N VAL A 68 4.96 -15.59 14.32
CA VAL A 68 4.18 -15.29 13.11
C VAL A 68 5.14 -14.95 11.97
N SER A 69 5.02 -15.67 10.87
CA SER A 69 5.75 -15.39 9.63
C SER A 69 4.79 -14.78 8.61
N TRP A 70 5.31 -14.04 7.64
CA TRP A 70 4.50 -13.48 6.57
C TRP A 70 5.26 -13.39 5.26
N LYS A 71 4.51 -13.34 4.16
CA LYS A 71 5.04 -13.10 2.80
C LYS A 71 4.06 -12.25 2.00
N TYR A 72 4.57 -11.47 1.06
CA TYR A 72 3.72 -10.76 0.10
C TYR A 72 2.95 -11.76 -0.76
N VAL A 73 1.68 -11.44 -1.02
CA VAL A 73 0.78 -12.21 -1.88
C VAL A 73 -0.03 -11.27 -2.75
N LYS A 74 -0.60 -11.83 -3.83
CA LYS A 74 -1.62 -11.14 -4.62
C LYS A 74 -2.79 -10.74 -3.73
N CYS A 75 -3.19 -9.47 -3.77
CA CYS A 75 -4.39 -9.03 -3.07
C CYS A 75 -5.65 -9.70 -3.64
N PRO A 76 -6.59 -10.16 -2.79
CA PRO A 76 -7.87 -10.72 -3.23
C PRO A 76 -8.86 -9.61 -3.61
N ALA A 77 -8.38 -8.60 -4.33
CA ALA A 77 -9.19 -7.48 -4.79
C ALA A 77 -9.91 -7.84 -6.10
N SER A 78 -11.09 -7.27 -6.30
CA SER A 78 -11.82 -7.32 -7.56
C SER A 78 -11.96 -5.91 -8.15
N GLY A 79 -12.19 -5.83 -9.46
CA GLY A 79 -12.33 -4.58 -10.20
C GLY A 79 -10.99 -3.92 -10.57
N ASN A 80 -11.11 -2.68 -11.04
CA ASN A 80 -10.01 -1.92 -11.63
C ASN A 80 -9.25 -1.12 -10.59
N VAL A 81 -8.04 -0.71 -10.95
CA VAL A 81 -7.29 0.31 -10.23
C VAL A 81 -8.10 1.60 -10.16
N LYS A 82 -7.97 2.30 -9.05
CA LYS A 82 -8.57 3.61 -8.85
C LYS A 82 -7.49 4.64 -8.57
N ALA A 83 -7.76 5.87 -8.97
CA ALA A 83 -6.89 6.99 -8.69
C ALA A 83 -7.69 8.14 -8.07
N ARG A 84 -7.10 8.85 -7.12
CA ARG A 84 -7.65 10.08 -6.55
C ARG A 84 -6.52 11.03 -6.14
N LEU A 85 -6.82 12.31 -5.97
CA LEU A 85 -5.89 13.22 -5.31
C LEU A 85 -5.83 12.92 -3.81
N HIS A 86 -4.69 13.22 -3.22
CA HIS A 86 -4.56 13.25 -1.77
C HIS A 86 -5.56 14.28 -1.18
N PRO A 87 -6.24 14.01 -0.04
CA PRO A 87 -7.28 14.91 0.48
C PRO A 87 -6.77 16.31 0.82
N ASN A 88 -5.50 16.42 1.24
CA ASN A 88 -4.85 17.69 1.58
C ASN A 88 -4.23 18.40 0.35
N GLN A 89 -4.63 18.02 -0.87
CA GLN A 89 -4.13 18.65 -2.10
C GLN A 89 -4.44 20.16 -2.13
N ASN A 90 -3.59 20.91 -2.83
CA ASN A 90 -3.79 22.32 -3.11
C ASN A 90 -3.17 22.70 -4.46
N ALA A 91 -3.29 23.98 -4.85
CA ALA A 91 -2.82 24.47 -6.14
C ALA A 91 -1.33 24.22 -6.43
N ASN A 92 -0.50 23.99 -5.41
CA ASN A 92 0.94 23.77 -5.54
C ASN A 92 1.39 22.36 -5.14
N TRP A 93 0.46 21.53 -4.65
CA TRP A 93 0.73 20.16 -4.21
C TRP A 93 -0.45 19.27 -4.55
N GLN A 94 -0.34 18.51 -5.63
CA GLN A 94 -1.40 17.64 -6.13
C GLN A 94 -0.90 16.18 -6.27
N PRO A 95 -0.66 15.48 -5.15
CA PRO A 95 -0.24 14.09 -5.20
C PRO A 95 -1.38 13.18 -5.61
N VAL A 96 -1.07 12.09 -6.30
CA VAL A 96 -2.04 11.06 -6.67
C VAL A 96 -1.89 9.84 -5.76
N VAL A 97 -3.00 9.34 -5.25
CA VAL A 97 -3.10 8.04 -4.58
C VAL A 97 -3.60 7.03 -5.61
N ILE A 98 -2.90 5.91 -5.73
CA ILE A 98 -3.27 4.79 -6.60
C ILE A 98 -3.73 3.65 -5.70
N GLU A 99 -4.95 3.19 -5.90
CA GLU A 99 -5.65 2.24 -5.03
C GLU A 99 -6.12 1.01 -5.83
N ASN A 100 -6.47 -0.06 -5.12
CA ASN A 100 -7.00 -1.30 -5.69
C ASN A 100 -6.05 -2.03 -6.68
N GLY A 101 -4.74 -1.81 -6.54
CA GLY A 101 -3.72 -2.61 -7.23
C GLY A 101 -3.58 -4.00 -6.59
N LEU A 102 -3.28 -5.01 -7.40
CA LEU A 102 -3.13 -6.41 -6.93
C LEU A 102 -1.81 -6.68 -6.22
N PHE A 103 -0.80 -5.84 -6.45
CA PHE A 103 0.55 -5.95 -5.93
C PHE A 103 1.07 -4.56 -5.53
N PRO A 104 2.10 -4.47 -4.66
CA PRO A 104 2.70 -3.19 -4.31
C PRO A 104 3.18 -2.40 -5.53
N MET A 105 3.03 -1.07 -5.47
CA MET A 105 3.51 -0.16 -6.51
C MET A 105 5.02 0.07 -6.36
N LYS A 106 5.76 -0.18 -7.44
CA LYS A 106 7.21 0.02 -7.53
C LYS A 106 7.56 1.45 -7.94
N SER A 107 6.88 1.98 -8.96
CA SER A 107 7.15 3.32 -9.47
C SER A 107 5.93 3.96 -10.11
N VAL A 108 5.89 5.30 -10.08
CA VAL A 108 4.88 6.12 -10.76
C VAL A 108 5.58 7.27 -11.47
N THR A 109 5.12 7.60 -12.68
CA THR A 109 5.45 8.87 -13.33
C THR A 109 4.20 9.70 -13.58
N LEU A 110 4.34 11.02 -13.47
CA LEU A 110 3.31 12.02 -13.75
C LEU A 110 3.82 12.90 -14.91
N ASN A 111 3.14 12.86 -16.05
CA ASN A 111 3.58 13.50 -17.30
C ASN A 111 5.04 13.15 -17.66
N GLY A 112 5.44 11.89 -17.45
CA GLY A 112 6.79 11.41 -17.71
C GLY A 112 7.83 11.77 -16.65
N LYS A 113 7.52 12.62 -15.66
CA LYS A 113 8.41 12.90 -14.53
C LYS A 113 8.24 11.85 -13.44
N ASN A 114 9.35 11.33 -12.92
CA ASN A 114 9.32 10.39 -11.79
C ASN A 114 8.65 11.03 -10.57
N ALA A 115 7.70 10.31 -9.98
CA ALA A 115 7.09 10.68 -8.72
C ALA A 115 7.78 9.96 -7.57
N ALA A 116 7.95 10.68 -6.46
CA ALA A 116 8.36 10.12 -5.19
C ALA A 116 7.14 9.86 -4.32
N ARG A 117 7.27 9.03 -3.29
CA ARG A 117 6.22 8.90 -2.26
C ARG A 117 6.19 10.16 -1.41
N ALA A 118 4.99 10.59 -1.04
CA ALA A 118 4.82 11.59 0.02
C ALA A 118 5.42 11.05 1.32
N GLY A 119 5.92 11.93 2.20
CA GLY A 119 6.42 11.49 3.51
C GLY A 119 5.30 10.86 4.35
N ASN A 120 5.65 10.04 5.35
CA ASN A 120 4.65 9.38 6.22
C ASN A 120 3.66 10.37 6.86
N THR A 121 4.12 11.56 7.25
CA THR A 121 3.28 12.63 7.84
C THR A 121 2.31 13.27 6.86
N GLN A 122 2.45 12.98 5.56
CA GLN A 122 1.65 13.54 4.46
C GLN A 122 0.81 12.48 3.76
N GLY A 123 0.65 11.29 4.35
CA GLY A 123 -0.05 10.15 3.75
C GLY A 123 0.85 9.42 2.75
N GLY A 124 1.84 8.68 3.26
CA GLY A 124 2.92 8.05 2.47
C GLY A 124 2.52 7.03 1.39
N ASN A 125 1.21 6.85 1.16
CA ASN A 125 0.66 6.11 0.03
C ASN A 125 0.44 6.98 -1.22
N ALA A 126 0.65 8.30 -1.15
CA ALA A 126 0.50 9.21 -2.27
C ALA A 126 1.81 9.41 -3.05
N TRP A 127 1.70 9.67 -4.35
CA TRP A 127 2.81 9.91 -5.28
C TRP A 127 2.84 11.36 -5.72
N VAL A 128 3.98 12.02 -5.54
CA VAL A 128 4.20 13.43 -5.84
C VAL A 128 5.35 13.59 -6.83
N ALA A 129 5.13 14.37 -7.88
CA ALA A 129 6.19 14.86 -8.75
C ALA A 129 6.17 16.39 -8.70
N GLU A 130 7.27 17.00 -8.29
CA GLU A 130 7.36 18.45 -8.11
C GLU A 130 7.02 19.20 -9.40
N GLY A 131 6.23 20.27 -9.28
CA GLY A 131 5.82 21.14 -10.40
C GLY A 131 4.72 20.54 -11.30
N GLN A 132 4.29 19.30 -11.06
CA GLN A 132 3.20 18.69 -11.81
C GLN A 132 1.86 19.18 -11.23
N LYS A 133 0.96 19.70 -12.08
CA LYS A 133 -0.48 19.95 -11.79
C LYS A 133 -1.42 19.16 -12.73
N THR A 134 -2.56 18.71 -12.21
CA THR A 134 -3.59 18.01 -12.97
C THR A 134 -4.09 18.86 -14.15
N PRO A 135 -4.47 18.24 -15.29
CA PRO A 135 -4.46 16.80 -15.54
C PRO A 135 -3.05 16.23 -15.77
N TYR A 136 -2.84 14.98 -15.34
CA TYR A 136 -1.64 14.18 -15.58
C TYR A 136 -1.90 12.99 -16.47
N THR A 137 -0.92 12.63 -17.29
CA THR A 137 -0.73 11.23 -17.69
C THR A 137 0.02 10.51 -16.59
N VAL A 138 -0.64 9.53 -15.96
CA VAL A 138 -0.07 8.68 -14.92
C VAL A 138 0.40 7.38 -15.57
N ARG A 139 1.65 7.00 -15.33
CA ARG A 139 2.16 5.65 -15.63
C ARG A 139 2.57 4.99 -14.32
N ALA A 140 1.90 3.91 -13.95
CA ALA A 140 2.17 3.18 -12.70
C ALA A 140 2.72 1.79 -13.02
N THR A 141 3.73 1.36 -12.27
CA THR A 141 4.38 0.05 -12.42
C THR A 141 4.37 -0.69 -11.09
N ASP A 142 3.91 -1.94 -11.08
CA ASP A 142 3.93 -2.80 -9.89
C ASP A 142 5.31 -3.47 -9.68
N VAL A 143 5.47 -4.17 -8.55
CA VAL A 143 6.72 -4.89 -8.23
C VAL A 143 7.03 -6.04 -9.19
N ASN A 144 6.05 -6.54 -9.94
CA ASN A 144 6.23 -7.60 -10.94
C ASN A 144 6.57 -7.03 -12.33
N GLY A 145 6.58 -5.70 -12.49
CA GLY A 145 6.86 -5.03 -13.76
C GLY A 145 5.63 -4.75 -14.63
N ASN A 146 4.42 -5.10 -14.17
CA ASN A 146 3.20 -4.79 -14.90
C ASN A 146 2.97 -3.28 -14.86
N THR A 147 2.58 -2.70 -16.01
CA THR A 147 2.40 -1.26 -16.17
C THR A 147 0.97 -0.95 -16.61
N ILE A 148 0.38 0.10 -16.03
CA ILE A 148 -0.82 0.76 -16.56
C ILE A 148 -0.54 2.23 -16.84
N THR A 149 -1.21 2.79 -17.85
CA THR A 149 -1.12 4.22 -18.20
C THR A 149 -2.51 4.79 -18.38
N PHE A 150 -2.81 5.89 -17.70
CA PHE A 150 -4.12 6.53 -17.75
C PHE A 150 -4.01 8.05 -17.55
N SER A 151 -4.97 8.80 -18.10
CA SER A 151 -5.11 10.22 -17.82
C SER A 151 -5.94 10.44 -16.56
N TYR A 152 -5.47 11.31 -15.68
CA TYR A 152 -6.13 11.68 -14.43
C TYR A 152 -6.22 13.19 -14.31
N GLY A 153 -7.40 13.72 -13.96
CA GLY A 153 -7.60 15.17 -13.80
C GLY A 153 -8.87 15.56 -13.04
N ASP A 154 -9.57 14.59 -12.46
CA ASP A 154 -10.72 14.82 -11.59
C ASP A 154 -10.22 14.93 -10.14
N THR A 155 -10.87 15.71 -9.27
CA THR A 155 -10.55 15.70 -7.83
C THR A 155 -11.17 14.50 -7.10
N ASN A 156 -12.07 13.77 -7.74
CA ASN A 156 -12.76 12.61 -7.20
C ASN A 156 -12.03 11.28 -7.47
N LEU A 157 -12.49 10.23 -6.79
CA LEU A 157 -12.07 8.86 -7.06
C LEU A 157 -12.49 8.43 -8.46
N LYS A 158 -11.51 8.15 -9.30
CA LYS A 158 -11.68 7.70 -10.68
C LYS A 158 -11.34 6.22 -10.80
N ASP A 159 -12.29 5.43 -11.30
CA ASP A 159 -12.00 4.09 -11.84
C ASP A 159 -11.21 4.26 -13.15
N VAL A 160 -10.03 3.64 -13.25
CA VAL A 160 -9.15 3.85 -14.41
C VAL A 160 -9.48 2.93 -15.59
N GLY A 161 -10.43 2.01 -15.43
CA GLY A 161 -10.83 1.05 -16.47
C GLY A 161 -9.82 -0.07 -16.71
N GLN A 162 -8.76 -0.17 -15.88
CA GLN A 162 -7.67 -1.13 -16.05
C GLN A 162 -7.29 -1.74 -14.70
N GLN A 163 -6.83 -2.98 -14.73
CA GLN A 163 -6.12 -3.62 -13.64
C GLN A 163 -4.69 -3.93 -14.11
N PHE A 164 -3.74 -4.08 -13.18
CA PHE A 164 -2.44 -4.65 -13.48
C PHE A 164 -2.64 -6.09 -13.95
N MET A 165 -2.65 -6.27 -15.28
CA MET A 165 -2.70 -7.57 -15.90
C MET A 165 -1.31 -8.18 -15.83
N CYS A 166 -1.20 -9.40 -15.30
CA CYS A 166 0.01 -10.20 -15.50
C CYS A 166 0.15 -10.44 -17.00
N GLN A 167 1.31 -10.10 -17.58
CA GLN A 167 1.70 -10.65 -18.88
C GLN A 167 1.97 -12.15 -18.78
#